data_AF-A0A969ZAD3-F1
#
_entry.id   AF-A0A969ZAD3-F1
#
_cell.length_a   1.000
_cell.length_b   1.000
_cell.length_c   1.000
_cell.angle_alpha   90.00
_cell.angle_beta   90.00
_cell.angle_gamma   90.00
#
_symmetry.space_group_name_H-M   'P 1'
#
loop_
_entity.id
_entity.type
_entity.pdbx_description
1 polymer ?
#
loop_
_entity_poly.entity_id
_entity_poly.type
_entity_poly.pdbx_seq_one_letter_code
_entity_poly.pdbx_strand_id
1 'polypeptide(L)'
;MIEELNMQDLRTLRETLRPPLVEGDSIGYFARILRTPPKGKTAGVSTNPVLLNSSDGLNEFLQEALIGWQFAEEDMLLIKAVYNDDFFKDKVLIAGALGLNSGSIQVGIEKVIQTKDYVAVLFNFTFPETGTADMMSWHYFVEVDAGEAEGREAAQTYLPDMSRPKETE
;
A
#
# COMPACT_ATOMS: atom_id res chain seq x y z
N MET A 1 8.96 -19.49 -25.35
CA MET A 1 10.04 -19.22 -24.39
C MET A 1 9.70 -17.95 -23.58
N ILE A 2 8.55 -17.96 -22.89
CA ILE A 2 8.02 -16.84 -22.09
C ILE A 2 7.74 -17.30 -20.63
N GLU A 3 7.73 -18.61 -20.36
CA GLU A 3 7.39 -19.17 -19.04
C GLU A 3 8.52 -19.07 -18.01
N GLU A 4 9.80 -19.13 -18.42
CA GLU A 4 10.92 -19.14 -17.47
C GLU A 4 11.20 -17.77 -16.82
N LEU A 5 10.85 -16.66 -17.50
CA LEU A 5 11.02 -15.30 -16.96
C LEU A 5 10.06 -14.97 -15.81
N ASN A 6 8.97 -15.73 -15.63
CA ASN A 6 7.90 -15.40 -14.66
C ASN A 6 8.06 -16.15 -13.32
N MET A 7 8.58 -17.38 -13.32
CA MET A 7 8.76 -18.16 -12.09
C MET A 7 9.98 -17.73 -11.26
N GLN A 8 11.07 -17.31 -11.92
CA GLN A 8 12.29 -16.87 -11.23
C GLN A 8 12.11 -15.50 -10.57
N ASP A 9 11.26 -14.65 -11.16
CA ASP A 9 10.89 -13.33 -10.62
C ASP A 9 10.00 -13.47 -9.36
N LEU A 10 8.97 -14.33 -9.40
CA LEU A 10 8.08 -14.54 -8.24
C LEU A 10 8.80 -15.12 -7.01
N ARG A 11 9.74 -16.06 -7.21
CA ARG A 11 10.54 -16.61 -6.10
C ARG A 11 11.42 -15.54 -5.45
N THR A 12 12.10 -14.74 -6.26
CA THR A 12 12.94 -13.64 -5.80
C THR A 12 12.10 -12.58 -5.07
N LEU A 13 10.93 -12.24 -5.61
CA LEU A 13 9.99 -11.31 -5.00
C LEU A 13 9.52 -11.83 -3.63
N ARG A 14 9.15 -13.11 -3.54
CA ARG A 14 8.74 -13.74 -2.28
C ARG A 14 9.82 -13.70 -1.20
N GLU A 15 11.09 -13.83 -1.57
CA GLU A 15 12.20 -13.71 -0.61
C GLU A 15 12.42 -12.27 -0.14
N THR A 16 12.12 -11.30 -1.00
CA THR A 16 12.33 -9.87 -0.75
C THR A 16 11.19 -9.22 0.04
N LEU A 17 9.93 -9.65 -0.19
CA LEU A 17 8.74 -9.08 0.45
C LEU A 17 8.46 -9.65 1.85
N ARG A 18 9.50 -9.85 2.67
CA ARG A 18 9.34 -10.30 4.05
C ARG A 18 9.12 -9.10 4.97
N PRO A 19 8.11 -9.14 5.85
CA PRO A 19 7.93 -8.08 6.84
C PRO A 19 9.16 -8.01 7.76
N PRO A 20 9.72 -6.81 7.99
CA PRO A 20 10.81 -6.64 8.93
C PRO A 20 10.36 -6.91 10.36
N LEU A 21 11.31 -7.25 11.22
CA LEU A 21 11.07 -7.23 12.65
C LEU A 21 11.09 -5.77 13.12
N VAL A 22 9.94 -5.25 13.54
CA VAL A 22 9.78 -3.90 14.08
C VAL A 22 9.43 -4.04 15.56
N GLU A 23 10.23 -3.42 16.43
CA GLU A 23 9.94 -3.37 17.87
C GLU A 23 8.88 -2.30 18.15
N GLY A 24 7.80 -2.69 18.82
CA GLY A 24 6.69 -1.80 19.16
C GLY A 24 5.43 -2.56 19.55
N ASP A 25 4.37 -1.82 19.81
CA ASP A 25 3.07 -2.37 20.20
C ASP A 25 2.20 -2.61 18.97
N SER A 26 1.58 -3.79 18.91
CA SER A 26 0.59 -4.09 17.87
C SER A 26 -0.72 -3.40 18.22
N ILE A 27 -1.18 -2.49 17.37
CA ILE A 27 -2.43 -1.75 17.58
C ILE A 27 -3.57 -2.32 16.73
N GLY A 28 -4.81 -2.05 17.17
CA GLY A 28 -6.01 -2.40 16.43
C GLY A 28 -6.14 -1.57 15.15
N TYR A 29 -6.62 -2.18 14.07
CA TYR A 29 -6.83 -1.50 12.80
C TYR A 29 -8.00 -2.07 12.01
N PHE A 30 -8.54 -1.27 11.11
CA PHE A 30 -9.37 -1.72 9.98
C PHE A 30 -8.69 -1.29 8.69
N ALA A 31 -8.77 -2.10 7.63
CA ALA A 31 -8.07 -1.80 6.39
C ALA A 31 -8.93 -2.02 5.16
N ARG A 32 -8.77 -1.13 4.18
CA ARG A 32 -9.28 -1.29 2.82
C ARG A 32 -8.11 -1.28 1.86
N ILE A 33 -8.14 -2.19 0.88
CA ILE A 33 -7.13 -2.27 -0.17
C ILE A 33 -7.85 -2.26 -1.51
N LEU A 34 -7.53 -1.27 -2.34
CA LEU A 34 -8.06 -1.10 -3.69
C LEU A 34 -6.98 -1.46 -4.71
N ARG A 35 -7.39 -2.26 -5.70
CA ARG A 35 -6.54 -2.60 -6.84
C ARG A 35 -6.74 -1.57 -7.93
N THR A 36 -5.67 -0.88 -8.31
CA THR A 36 -5.71 0.16 -9.34
C THR A 36 -4.66 -0.14 -10.41
N PRO A 37 -5.05 -0.35 -11.67
CA PRO A 37 -4.10 -0.46 -12.76
C PRO A 37 -3.44 0.91 -13.03
N PRO A 38 -2.19 0.93 -13.53
CA PRO A 38 -1.54 2.17 -13.93
C PRO A 38 -2.24 2.82 -15.14
N LYS A 39 -2.18 4.15 -15.26
CA LYS A 39 -2.77 4.90 -16.39
C LYS A 39 -2.10 4.65 -17.74
N GLY A 40 -0.93 4.02 -17.76
CA GLY A 40 -0.21 3.66 -18.99
C GLY A 40 0.62 2.38 -18.82
N LYS A 41 1.53 2.12 -19.79
CA LYS A 41 2.52 1.02 -19.70
C LYS A 41 3.67 1.37 -18.74
N THR A 42 3.32 1.77 -17.53
CA THR A 42 4.27 2.13 -16.48
C THR A 42 4.25 1.06 -15.39
N ALA A 43 5.35 0.96 -14.66
CA ALA A 43 5.43 0.07 -13.50
C ALA A 43 4.45 0.49 -12.41
N GLY A 44 3.98 -0.48 -11.61
CA GLY A 44 3.37 -0.16 -10.33
C GLY A 44 4.42 0.53 -9.47
N VAL A 45 4.11 1.70 -8.94
CA VAL A 45 5.00 2.46 -8.05
C VAL A 45 4.55 2.25 -6.61
N SER A 46 5.50 1.94 -5.73
CA SER A 46 5.27 1.95 -4.29
C SER A 46 5.50 3.36 -3.76
N THR A 47 4.64 3.83 -2.85
CA THR A 47 4.80 5.12 -2.19
C THR A 47 5.17 4.91 -0.72
N ASN A 48 5.85 5.90 -0.14
CA ASN A 48 5.86 5.99 1.31
C ASN A 48 4.43 6.25 1.79
N PRO A 49 3.99 5.60 2.88
CA PRO A 49 2.71 5.91 3.47
C PRO A 49 2.70 7.34 4.01
N VAL A 50 1.51 7.92 4.03
CA VAL A 50 1.22 9.19 4.67
C VAL A 50 0.20 8.98 5.78
N LEU A 51 0.30 9.80 6.83
CA LEU A 51 -0.66 9.82 7.92
C LEU A 51 -1.61 11.00 7.70
N LEU A 52 -2.88 10.68 7.47
CA LEU A 52 -3.93 11.62 7.14
C LEU A 52 -4.86 11.78 8.34
N ASN A 53 -5.13 13.02 8.71
CA ASN A 53 -5.96 13.39 9.86
C ASN A 53 -7.14 14.30 9.47
N SER A 54 -7.43 14.41 8.17
CA SER A 54 -8.51 15.25 7.65
C SER A 54 -8.97 14.78 6.28
N SER A 55 -10.22 15.11 5.94
CA SER A 55 -10.79 14.87 4.61
C SER A 55 -10.06 15.64 3.52
N ASP A 56 -9.55 16.84 3.84
CA ASP A 56 -8.76 17.64 2.91
C ASP A 56 -7.44 16.94 2.57
N GLY A 57 -6.71 16.45 3.57
CA GLY A 57 -5.49 15.66 3.35
C GLY A 57 -5.75 14.39 2.54
N LEU A 58 -6.88 13.72 2.76
CA LEU A 58 -7.29 12.59 1.92
C LEU A 58 -7.58 13.03 0.48
N ASN A 59 -8.29 14.13 0.28
CA ASN A 59 -8.57 14.63 -1.06
C ASN A 59 -7.29 14.97 -1.82
N GLU A 60 -6.31 15.59 -1.16
CA GLU A 60 -4.99 15.87 -1.73
C GLU A 60 -4.27 14.57 -2.13
N PHE A 61 -4.16 13.61 -1.21
CA PHE A 61 -3.57 12.29 -1.48
C PHE A 61 -4.21 11.62 -2.69
N LEU A 62 -5.54 11.61 -2.75
CA LEU A 62 -6.30 11.00 -3.83
C LEU A 62 -6.10 11.72 -5.18
N GLN A 63 -5.97 13.05 -5.19
CA GLN A 63 -5.68 13.80 -6.42
C GLN A 63 -4.28 13.49 -6.95
N GLU A 64 -3.28 13.39 -6.07
CA GLU A 64 -1.93 12.98 -6.45
C GLU A 64 -1.92 11.55 -6.99
N ALA A 65 -2.65 10.64 -6.35
CA ALA A 65 -2.82 9.26 -6.79
C ALA A 65 -3.57 9.15 -8.14
N LEU A 66 -4.28 10.19 -8.60
CA LEU A 66 -4.84 10.17 -9.95
C LEU A 66 -3.78 10.42 -11.03
N ILE A 67 -2.58 10.92 -10.71
CA ILE A 67 -1.57 11.27 -11.72
C ILE A 67 -0.90 10.02 -12.33
N GLY A 68 -0.92 8.88 -11.65
CA GLY A 68 -0.33 7.62 -12.13
C GLY A 68 -1.30 6.46 -12.32
N TRP A 69 -2.48 6.51 -11.71
CA TRP A 69 -3.31 5.32 -11.50
C TRP A 69 -4.77 5.51 -11.92
N GLN A 70 -5.40 4.43 -12.35
CA GLN A 70 -6.80 4.38 -12.76
C GLN A 70 -7.65 3.94 -11.57
N PHE A 71 -8.28 4.90 -10.91
CA PHE A 71 -9.32 4.63 -9.92
C PHE A 71 -10.68 4.54 -10.60
N ALA A 72 -11.52 3.59 -10.18
CA ALA A 72 -12.93 3.63 -10.52
C ALA A 72 -13.58 4.82 -9.80
N GLU A 73 -14.47 5.54 -10.50
CA GLU A 73 -15.17 6.69 -9.91
C GLU A 73 -15.98 6.28 -8.66
N GLU A 74 -16.59 5.10 -8.70
CA GLU A 74 -17.35 4.53 -7.58
C GLU A 74 -16.47 4.27 -6.35
N ASP A 75 -15.25 3.76 -6.55
CA ASP A 75 -14.29 3.55 -5.46
C ASP A 75 -13.92 4.88 -4.80
N MET A 76 -13.71 5.93 -5.61
CA MET A 76 -13.37 7.27 -5.09
C MET A 76 -14.51 7.87 -4.28
N LEU A 77 -15.74 7.72 -4.76
CA LEU A 77 -16.93 8.18 -4.04
C LEU A 77 -17.09 7.42 -2.72
N LEU A 78 -16.88 6.10 -2.72
CA LEU A 78 -16.97 5.27 -1.52
C LEU A 78 -15.90 5.65 -0.50
N ILE A 79 -14.64 5.80 -0.92
CA ILE A 79 -13.52 6.18 -0.05
C ILE A 79 -13.79 7.53 0.62
N LYS A 80 -14.26 8.54 -0.14
CA LYS A 80 -14.60 9.86 0.41
C LYS A 80 -15.83 9.84 1.31
N ALA A 81 -16.78 8.95 1.05
CA ALA A 81 -17.97 8.80 1.88
C ALA A 81 -17.63 8.17 3.24
N VAL A 82 -16.72 7.18 3.26
CA VAL A 82 -16.29 6.50 4.49
C VAL A 82 -15.34 7.39 5.30
N TYR A 83 -14.35 7.99 4.65
CA TYR A 83 -13.31 8.80 5.28
C TYR A 83 -13.62 10.28 5.16
N ASN A 84 -14.64 10.70 5.92
CA ASN A 84 -15.13 12.06 5.99
C ASN A 84 -14.74 12.74 7.32
N ASP A 85 -15.18 13.98 7.53
CA ASP A 85 -14.83 14.75 8.72
C ASP A 85 -15.30 14.11 10.03
N ASP A 86 -16.38 13.33 10.01
CA ASP A 86 -16.83 12.59 11.20
C ASP A 86 -15.88 11.44 11.54
N PHE A 87 -15.34 10.74 10.54
CA PHE A 87 -14.32 9.71 10.74
C PHE A 87 -13.05 10.30 11.37
N PHE A 88 -12.57 11.43 10.84
CA PHE A 88 -11.32 12.05 11.27
C PHE A 88 -11.37 12.71 12.66
N LYS A 89 -12.51 12.74 13.33
CA LYS A 89 -12.62 13.19 14.73
C LYS A 89 -11.91 12.26 15.70
N ASP A 90 -12.06 10.96 15.49
CA ASP A 90 -11.60 9.92 16.43
C ASP A 90 -10.53 9.00 15.81
N LYS A 91 -10.41 9.01 14.48
CA LYS A 91 -9.51 8.14 13.73
C LYS A 91 -8.56 8.95 12.87
N VAL A 92 -7.46 8.32 12.50
CA VAL A 92 -6.59 8.76 11.40
C VAL A 92 -6.46 7.65 10.38
N LEU A 93 -6.00 8.02 9.19
CA LEU A 93 -5.84 7.10 8.07
C LEU A 93 -4.38 7.05 7.64
N ILE A 94 -3.80 5.85 7.63
CA ILE A 94 -2.50 5.62 6.98
C ILE A 94 -2.78 5.20 5.54
N ALA A 95 -2.33 5.97 4.58
CA ALA A 95 -2.61 5.74 3.16
C ALA A 95 -1.33 5.63 2.35
N GLY A 96 -1.31 4.74 1.37
CA GLY A 96 -0.20 4.59 0.44
C GLY A 96 -0.52 3.61 -0.68
N ALA A 97 0.45 3.38 -1.56
CA ALA A 97 0.34 2.43 -2.66
C ALA A 97 1.50 1.45 -2.65
N LEU A 98 1.23 0.19 -2.99
CA LEU A 98 2.25 -0.82 -3.27
C LEU A 98 2.21 -1.17 -4.75
N GLY A 99 3.34 -1.06 -5.44
CA GLY A 99 3.48 -1.49 -6.82
C GLY A 99 4.08 -2.89 -6.90
N LEU A 100 3.39 -3.83 -7.55
CA LEU A 100 3.94 -5.17 -7.83
C LEU A 100 3.88 -5.49 -9.32
N ASN A 101 4.80 -6.36 -9.75
CA ASN A 101 4.94 -6.82 -11.13
C ASN A 101 3.85 -7.81 -11.59
N SER A 102 2.96 -8.25 -10.69
CA SER A 102 1.88 -9.17 -11.01
C SER A 102 0.60 -8.87 -10.24
N GLY A 103 -0.49 -8.60 -10.96
CA GLY A 103 -1.83 -8.35 -10.43
C GLY A 103 -2.48 -9.56 -9.76
N SER A 104 -1.89 -10.74 -9.93
CA SER A 104 -2.33 -11.97 -9.28
C SER A 104 -1.79 -12.13 -7.85
N ILE A 105 -0.84 -11.30 -7.42
CA ILE A 105 -0.39 -11.28 -6.02
C ILE A 105 -1.49 -10.64 -5.17
N GLN A 106 -1.90 -11.32 -4.10
CA GLN A 106 -2.82 -10.72 -3.14
C GLN A 106 -2.02 -10.05 -2.02
N VAL A 107 -2.38 -8.82 -1.71
CA VAL A 107 -1.80 -8.02 -0.63
C VAL A 107 -2.80 -7.97 0.51
N GLY A 108 -2.34 -8.27 1.72
CA GLY A 108 -3.07 -8.02 2.95
C GLY A 108 -2.19 -7.28 3.95
N ILE A 109 -2.81 -6.85 5.06
CA ILE A 109 -2.10 -6.28 6.20
C ILE A 109 -1.98 -7.37 7.24
N GLU A 110 -0.77 -7.63 7.70
CA GLU A 110 -0.50 -8.56 8.78
C GLU A 110 -0.76 -7.85 10.11
N LYS A 111 -0.08 -6.72 10.34
CA LYS A 111 -0.14 -5.95 11.58
C LYS A 111 0.13 -4.48 11.33
N VAL A 112 -0.32 -3.66 12.27
CA VAL A 112 0.09 -2.27 12.40
C VAL A 112 0.84 -2.15 13.72
N ILE A 113 2.07 -1.66 13.65
CA ILE A 113 2.97 -1.55 14.80
C ILE A 113 3.18 -0.07 15.10
N GLN A 114 2.85 0.31 16.33
CA GLN A 114 3.11 1.62 16.87
C GLN A 114 4.44 1.60 17.61
N THR A 115 5.27 2.60 17.36
CA THR A 115 6.50 2.87 18.12
C THR A 115 6.39 4.23 18.77
N LYS A 116 7.48 4.71 19.39
CA LYS A 116 7.51 6.08 19.93
C LYS A 116 7.40 7.14 18.84
N ASP A 117 8.02 6.90 17.68
CA ASP A 117 8.25 7.94 16.67
C ASP A 117 7.37 7.74 15.42
N TYR A 118 6.93 6.51 15.15
CA TYR A 118 6.18 6.19 13.94
C TYR A 118 5.14 5.09 14.13
N VAL A 119 4.22 5.00 13.17
CA VAL A 119 3.30 3.87 12.96
C VAL A 119 3.69 3.15 11.66
N ALA A 120 3.99 1.85 11.77
CA ALA A 120 4.40 1.00 10.66
C ALA A 120 3.28 0.04 10.24
N VAL A 121 3.06 -0.08 8.93
CA VAL A 121 2.13 -1.05 8.35
C VAL A 121 2.93 -2.23 7.83
N LEU A 122 2.69 -3.42 8.38
CA LEU A 122 3.30 -4.66 7.92
C LEU A 122 2.33 -5.43 7.02
N PHE A 123 2.81 -5.81 5.85
CA PHE A 123 2.04 -6.50 4.82
C PHE A 123 2.34 -7.99 4.80
N ASN A 124 1.31 -8.77 4.46
CA ASN A 124 1.46 -10.15 4.02
C ASN A 124 1.11 -10.28 2.53
N PHE A 125 1.72 -11.26 1.88
CA PHE A 125 1.58 -11.47 0.44
C PHE A 125 1.22 -12.92 0.16
N THR A 126 0.14 -13.14 -0.58
CA THR A 126 -0.22 -14.46 -1.11
C THR A 126 0.13 -14.50 -2.59
N PHE A 127 1.08 -15.37 -2.94
CA PHE A 127 1.57 -15.52 -4.31
C PHE A 127 0.80 -16.63 -5.02
N PRO A 128 0.36 -16.40 -6.27
CA PRO A 128 -0.23 -17.46 -7.09
C PRO A 128 0.86 -18.45 -7.50
N GLU A 129 0.45 -19.67 -7.87
CA GLU A 129 1.37 -20.65 -8.47
C GLU A 129 1.90 -20.19 -9.83
N THR A 130 1.08 -19.43 -10.57
CA THR A 130 1.43 -18.83 -11.85
C THR A 130 1.12 -17.33 -11.81
N GLY A 131 2.14 -16.51 -12.02
CA GLY A 131 1.99 -15.05 -12.10
C GLY A 131 1.44 -14.62 -13.45
N THR A 132 0.74 -13.50 -13.45
CA THR A 132 0.36 -12.77 -14.66
C THR A 132 1.29 -11.57 -14.83
N ALA A 133 1.68 -11.26 -16.06
CA ALA A 133 2.50 -10.09 -16.38
C ALA A 133 1.66 -8.81 -16.51
N ASP A 134 0.68 -8.64 -15.63
CA ASP A 134 -0.14 -7.44 -15.49
C ASP A 134 0.33 -6.66 -14.26
N MET A 135 1.03 -5.55 -14.49
CA MET A 135 1.45 -4.68 -13.41
C MET A 135 0.22 -4.06 -12.73
N MET A 136 0.25 -3.99 -11.41
CA MET A 136 -0.88 -3.54 -10.60
C MET A 136 -0.36 -2.77 -9.39
N SER A 137 -1.17 -1.84 -8.89
CA SER A 137 -0.95 -1.20 -7.60
C SER A 137 -2.07 -1.53 -6.61
N TRP A 138 -1.70 -1.68 -5.35
CA TRP A 138 -2.61 -1.85 -4.23
C TRP A 138 -2.57 -0.58 -3.39
N HIS A 139 -3.57 0.27 -3.54
CA HIS A 139 -3.77 1.41 -2.66
C HIS A 139 -4.40 0.92 -1.36
N TYR A 140 -3.72 1.15 -0.25
CA TYR A 140 -4.18 0.73 1.06
C TYR A 140 -4.57 1.95 1.89
N PHE A 141 -5.61 1.77 2.69
CA PHE A 141 -6.17 2.75 3.62
C PHE A 141 -6.36 2.04 4.96
N VAL A 142 -5.57 2.43 5.96
CA VAL A 142 -5.52 1.77 7.27
C VAL A 142 -6.04 2.73 8.32
N GLU A 143 -7.17 2.37 8.90
CA GLU A 143 -7.85 3.10 9.94
C GLU A 143 -7.24 2.72 11.29
N VAL A 144 -6.77 3.73 12.04
CA VAL A 144 -6.26 3.56 13.40
C VAL A 144 -6.82 4.65 14.30
N ASP A 145 -6.89 4.39 15.60
CA ASP A 145 -7.30 5.39 16.59
C ASP A 145 -6.35 6.60 16.58
N ALA A 146 -6.90 7.81 16.64
CA ALA A 146 -6.10 9.03 16.58
C ALA A 146 -5.08 9.11 17.74
N GLY A 147 -5.46 8.65 18.94
CA GLY A 147 -4.54 8.57 20.09
C GLY A 147 -3.38 7.60 19.88
N GLU A 148 -3.56 6.54 19.09
CA GLU A 148 -2.48 5.61 18.75
C GLU A 148 -1.49 6.20 17.74
N ALA A 149 -1.92 7.21 16.98
CA ALA A 149 -1.10 7.89 16.00
C ALA A 149 -0.56 9.26 16.46
N GLU A 150 -0.99 9.75 17.62
CA GLU A 150 -0.69 11.10 18.07
C GLU A 150 0.82 11.34 18.18
N GLY A 151 1.29 12.45 17.58
CA GLY A 151 2.70 12.85 17.60
C GLY A 151 3.65 11.95 16.79
N ARG A 152 3.12 11.05 15.95
CA ARG A 152 3.90 10.09 15.17
C ARG A 152 3.76 10.33 13.68
N GLU A 153 4.74 9.84 12.93
CA GLU A 153 4.68 9.80 11.45
C GLU A 153 4.36 8.39 10.95
N ALA A 154 3.98 8.26 9.69
CA ALA A 154 3.92 6.95 9.05
C ALA A 154 5.34 6.46 8.73
N ALA A 155 5.67 5.22 9.08
CA ALA A 155 6.98 4.65 8.79
C ALA A 155 7.19 4.55 7.27
N GLN A 156 8.42 4.81 6.80
CA GLN A 156 8.74 4.58 5.39
C GLN A 156 8.45 3.15 4.96
N THR A 157 8.08 2.98 3.69
CA THR A 157 7.84 1.63 3.18
C THR A 157 9.15 0.84 3.17
N TYR A 158 9.11 -0.37 3.73
CA TYR A 158 10.22 -1.32 3.68
C TYR A 158 10.23 -2.13 2.36
N LEU A 159 9.22 -1.92 1.52
CA LEU A 159 9.03 -2.68 0.30
C LEU A 159 9.86 -2.05 -0.83
N PRO A 160 10.49 -2.89 -1.68
CA PRO A 160 11.34 -2.40 -2.76
C PRO A 160 10.53 -1.56 -3.75
N ASP A 161 11.17 -0.53 -4.30
CA ASP A 161 10.63 0.18 -5.45
C ASP A 161 10.75 -0.70 -6.69
N MET A 162 9.61 -1.22 -7.16
CA MET A 162 9.52 -2.07 -8.34
C MET A 162 9.49 -1.26 -9.65
N SER A 163 9.65 0.07 -9.59
CA SER A 163 9.66 0.96 -10.75
C SER A 163 10.86 0.78 -11.69
N ARG A 164 11.90 0.04 -11.26
CA ARG A 164 13.09 -0.26 -12.06
C ARG A 164 13.30 -1.77 -12.18
N PRO A 165 13.35 -2.33 -13.40
CA PRO A 165 14.06 -3.60 -13.58
C PRO A 165 15.49 -3.38 -13.09
N LYS A 166 16.04 -4.32 -12.31
CA LYS A 166 17.48 -4.33 -12.01
C LYS A 166 18.20 -4.24 -13.37
N GLU A 167 18.99 -3.20 -13.57
CA GLU A 167 20.05 -3.26 -14.58
C GLU A 167 20.95 -4.41 -14.16
N THR A 168 20.86 -5.52 -14.86
CA THR A 168 21.84 -6.60 -14.77
C THR A 168 23.16 -6.05 -15.31
N GLU A 169 24.15 -5.91 -14.42
CA GLU A 169 25.56 -5.79 -14.81
C GLU A 169 26.03 -7.04 -15.57
#